data_AF-A0A6I9Q3C6-F1
#
_entry.id   AF-A0A6I9Q3C6-F1
#
_cell.length_a   1.000
_cell.length_b   1.000
_cell.length_c   1.000
_cell.angle_alpha   90.00
_cell.angle_beta   90.00
_cell.angle_gamma   90.00
#
_symmetry.space_group_name_H-M   'P 1'
#
loop_
_entity.id
_entity.type
_entity.pdbx_description
1 polymer ?
#
loop_
_entity_poly.entity_id
_entity_poly.type
_entity_poly.pdbx_seq_one_letter_code
_entity_poly.pdbx_strand_id
1 'polypeptide(L)'
;MASHNSSGLKRDEKGSNIQVVVRCRPFNTVERKSSYGVMDCDSNRKEVVVKTGGMNDKASRKTYTFDMVFGPAAKQIDVYRSVVFPILDEVIMGYNCTVFAYGQTGTGKTFTMEGERTPDEQFTWEEDPLAGVIPRTLHQIFEKLSENGTEFSVKVSLLEIYNEELFDLLSTGDDVTERLQLFDDPRNKRGVVV
;
A
#
# COMPACT_ATOMS: atom_id res chain seq x y z
N MET A 1 -33.47 40.40 -3.20
CA MET A 1 -33.81 39.51 -2.06
C MET A 1 -33.69 38.08 -2.55
N ALA A 2 -32.83 37.30 -1.87
CA ALA A 2 -32.76 35.83 -1.74
C ALA A 2 -33.14 34.93 -2.93
N SER A 3 -32.38 33.90 -3.32
CA SER A 3 -31.30 33.18 -2.62
C SER A 3 -30.69 32.16 -3.58
N HIS A 4 -29.36 32.13 -3.61
CA HIS A 4 -28.58 30.99 -4.11
C HIS A 4 -28.87 29.76 -3.26
N ASN A 5 -29.24 28.65 -3.89
CA ASN A 5 -29.33 27.36 -3.22
C ASN A 5 -28.00 26.60 -3.45
N SER A 6 -27.05 26.82 -2.54
CA SER A 6 -25.83 26.03 -2.44
C SER A 6 -26.19 24.68 -1.81
N SER A 7 -26.37 23.66 -2.64
CA SER A 7 -26.43 22.27 -2.18
C SER A 7 -25.05 21.89 -1.66
N GLY A 8 -24.83 22.08 -0.36
CA GLY A 8 -23.66 21.57 0.34
C GLY A 8 -23.58 20.07 0.13
N LEU A 9 -22.54 19.64 -0.58
CA LEU A 9 -22.13 18.25 -0.63
C LEU A 9 -21.97 17.77 0.81
N LYS A 10 -22.84 16.85 1.22
CA LYS A 10 -22.73 16.15 2.50
C LYS A 10 -21.37 15.48 2.49
N ARG A 11 -20.50 15.90 3.41
CA ARG A 11 -19.29 15.17 3.76
C ARG A 11 -19.76 13.84 4.33
N ASP A 12 -19.68 12.77 3.53
CA ASP A 12 -19.93 11.42 4.03
C ASP A 12 -19.04 11.19 5.26
N GLU A 13 -19.60 10.47 6.24
CA GLU A 13 -18.97 10.19 7.53
C GLU A 13 -17.52 9.77 7.31
N LYS A 14 -16.58 10.60 7.80
CA LYS A 14 -15.16 10.32 7.74
C LYS A 14 -14.92 8.95 8.35
N GLY A 15 -14.64 7.97 7.49
CA GLY A 15 -14.16 6.66 7.90
C GLY A 15 -12.94 6.81 8.82
N SER A 16 -12.70 5.80 9.65
CA SER A 16 -11.55 5.73 10.56
C SER A 16 -10.26 6.21 9.88
N ASN A 17 -9.49 7.07 10.56
CA ASN A 17 -8.17 7.54 10.10
C ASN A 17 -7.15 6.40 9.96
N ILE A 18 -7.44 5.22 10.51
CA ILE A 18 -6.63 4.02 10.39
C ILE A 18 -7.50 2.94 9.73
N GLN A 19 -7.02 2.40 8.62
CA GLN A 19 -7.65 1.29 7.91
C GLN A 19 -6.73 0.07 7.95
N VAL A 20 -7.31 -1.10 8.23
CA VAL A 20 -6.64 -2.39 8.21
C VAL A 20 -7.25 -3.25 7.13
N VAL A 21 -6.41 -3.65 6.18
CA VAL A 21 -6.79 -4.37 4.97
C VAL A 21 -6.00 -5.67 4.87
N VAL A 22 -6.64 -6.73 4.40
CA VAL A 22 -5.97 -8.01 4.12
C VAL A 22 -5.89 -8.26 2.63
N ARG A 23 -4.71 -8.67 2.16
CA ARG A 23 -4.48 -9.16 0.79
C ARG A 23 -3.97 -10.60 0.84
N CYS A 24 -4.79 -11.53 0.40
CA CYS A 24 -4.45 -12.94 0.24
C CYS A 24 -3.78 -13.14 -1.13
N ARG A 25 -2.52 -13.57 -1.20
CA ARG A 25 -1.87 -13.88 -2.49
C ARG A 25 -2.30 -15.26 -3.04
N PRO A 26 -2.15 -15.50 -4.36
CA PRO A 26 -2.25 -16.84 -4.92
C PRO A 26 -1.26 -17.82 -4.31
N PHE A 27 -1.61 -19.11 -4.39
CA PHE A 27 -0.67 -20.21 -4.21
C PHE A 27 0.47 -20.12 -5.21
N ASN A 28 1.71 -20.16 -4.71
CA ASN A 28 2.89 -20.28 -5.56
C ASN A 28 3.02 -21.71 -6.12
N THR A 29 3.98 -21.91 -7.03
CA THR A 29 4.18 -23.19 -7.73
C THR A 29 4.58 -24.34 -6.81
N VAL A 30 5.28 -24.04 -5.70
CA VAL A 30 5.73 -25.01 -4.70
C VAL A 30 4.56 -25.43 -3.82
N GLU A 31 3.84 -24.46 -3.26
CA GLU A 31 2.71 -24.68 -2.35
C GLU A 31 1.56 -25.41 -3.05
N ARG A 32 1.31 -25.14 -4.34
CA ARG A 32 0.27 -25.84 -5.11
C ARG A 32 0.49 -27.36 -5.19
N LYS A 33 1.74 -27.82 -5.08
CA LYS A 33 2.09 -29.24 -5.18
C LYS A 33 1.98 -29.98 -3.83
N SER A 34 2.13 -29.27 -2.72
CA SER A 34 2.36 -29.89 -1.40
C SER A 34 1.49 -29.35 -0.27
N SER A 35 0.69 -28.31 -0.51
CA SER A 35 -0.09 -27.61 0.52
C SER A 35 -1.58 -27.55 0.16
N TYR A 36 -2.42 -27.34 1.17
CA TYR A 36 -3.86 -27.17 1.01
C TYR A 36 -4.31 -25.78 1.48
N GLY A 37 -5.40 -25.27 0.88
CA GLY A 37 -5.98 -23.98 1.21
C GLY A 37 -6.63 -23.94 2.60
N VAL A 38 -5.99 -23.21 3.52
CA VAL A 38 -6.52 -22.95 4.87
C VAL A 38 -7.18 -21.59 5.03
N MET A 39 -7.04 -20.71 4.04
CA MET A 39 -7.62 -19.36 4.03
C MET A 39 -8.76 -19.29 3.00
N ASP A 40 -9.86 -18.66 3.38
CA ASP A 40 -10.94 -18.24 2.48
C ASP A 40 -11.18 -16.74 2.68
N CYS A 41 -11.27 -15.99 1.59
CA CYS A 41 -11.28 -14.53 1.62
C CYS A 41 -12.56 -14.05 0.92
N ASP A 42 -13.50 -13.50 1.70
CA ASP A 42 -14.77 -12.96 1.21
C ASP A 42 -14.69 -11.42 1.18
N SER A 43 -14.43 -10.89 -0.01
CA SER A 43 -14.32 -9.45 -0.25
C SER A 43 -15.63 -8.69 0.01
N ASN A 44 -16.80 -9.31 -0.19
CA ASN A 44 -18.10 -8.66 -0.02
C ASN A 44 -18.43 -8.50 1.46
N ARG A 45 -18.15 -9.55 2.25
CA ARG A 45 -18.35 -9.54 3.70
C ARG A 45 -17.18 -8.90 4.45
N LYS A 46 -16.09 -8.59 3.75
CA LYS A 46 -14.82 -8.11 4.33
C LYS A 46 -14.27 -9.08 5.37
N GLU A 47 -14.45 -10.37 5.12
CA GLU A 47 -14.12 -11.44 6.07
C GLU A 47 -12.98 -12.32 5.53
N VAL A 48 -12.11 -12.75 6.43
CA VAL A 48 -11.12 -13.81 6.19
C VAL A 48 -11.42 -14.96 7.15
N VAL A 49 -11.65 -16.14 6.59
CA VAL A 49 -11.89 -17.37 7.35
C VAL A 49 -10.64 -18.24 7.31
N VAL A 50 -10.10 -18.54 8.48
CA VAL A 50 -8.93 -19.40 8.67
C VAL A 50 -9.39 -20.74 9.24
N LYS A 51 -9.08 -21.84 8.56
CA LYS A 51 -9.27 -23.20 9.07
C LYS A 51 -8.18 -23.49 10.09
N THR A 52 -8.55 -23.68 11.36
CA THR A 52 -7.60 -23.87 12.47
C THR A 52 -7.52 -25.32 12.96
N GLY A 53 -8.43 -26.18 12.51
CA GLY A 53 -8.40 -27.62 12.80
C GLY A 53 -7.53 -28.41 11.83
N GLY A 54 -7.39 -29.72 12.09
CA GLY A 54 -6.73 -30.64 11.17
C GLY A 54 -7.52 -30.87 9.87
N MET A 55 -6.92 -31.58 8.90
CA MET A 55 -7.46 -31.79 7.54
C MET A 55 -8.94 -32.24 7.48
N ASN A 56 -9.40 -33.00 8.48
CA ASN A 56 -10.76 -33.55 8.54
C ASN A 56 -11.72 -32.76 9.45
N ASP A 57 -11.21 -31.74 10.16
CA ASP A 57 -12.01 -30.93 11.06
C ASP A 57 -12.66 -29.77 10.30
N LYS A 58 -13.94 -29.97 9.98
CA LYS A 58 -14.73 -28.95 9.28
C LYS A 58 -15.26 -27.86 10.21
N ALA A 59 -15.24 -28.07 11.54
CA ALA A 59 -15.86 -27.18 12.52
C ALA A 59 -14.90 -26.09 13.02
N SER A 60 -13.62 -26.41 13.17
CA SER A 60 -12.63 -25.46 13.70
C SER A 60 -12.22 -24.41 12.67
N ARG A 61 -12.91 -23.27 12.68
CA ARG A 61 -12.63 -22.09 11.86
C ARG A 61 -12.63 -20.83 12.71
N LYS A 62 -11.80 -19.86 12.35
CA LYS A 62 -11.82 -18.51 12.90
C LYS A 62 -12.09 -17.52 11.77
N THR A 63 -13.04 -16.62 11.99
CA THR A 63 -13.38 -15.56 11.04
C THR A 63 -12.90 -14.23 11.61
N TYR A 64 -12.29 -13.42 10.76
CA TYR A 64 -11.82 -12.07 11.07
C TYR A 64 -12.43 -11.10 10.07
N THR A 65 -12.87 -9.93 10.55
CA THR A 65 -13.43 -8.87 9.70
C THR A 65 -12.44 -7.70 9.64
N PHE A 66 -12.30 -7.11 8.46
CA PHE A 66 -11.37 -6.01 8.17
C PHE A 66 -12.09 -4.87 7.43
N ASP A 67 -11.39 -3.75 7.19
CA ASP A 67 -11.97 -2.65 6.41
C ASP A 67 -12.15 -3.04 4.94
N MET A 68 -11.22 -3.85 4.42
CA MET A 68 -11.28 -4.46 3.09
C MET A 68 -10.54 -5.81 3.09
N VAL A 69 -10.99 -6.73 2.22
CA VAL A 69 -10.35 -8.03 2.00
C VAL A 69 -10.18 -8.25 0.50
N PHE A 70 -8.94 -8.50 0.07
CA PHE A 70 -8.57 -8.83 -1.30
C PHE A 70 -8.19 -10.30 -1.38
N GLY A 71 -8.98 -11.08 -2.14
CA GLY A 71 -8.67 -12.47 -2.40
C GLY A 71 -7.52 -12.67 -3.40
N PRO A 72 -7.11 -13.92 -3.66
CA PRO A 72 -6.01 -14.27 -4.58
C PRO A 72 -6.13 -13.72 -6.00
N ALA A 73 -7.36 -13.46 -6.47
CA ALA A 73 -7.60 -12.93 -7.82
C ALA A 73 -7.40 -11.41 -7.93
N ALA A 74 -7.19 -10.70 -6.81
CA ALA A 74 -7.06 -9.25 -6.79
C ALA A 74 -5.78 -8.77 -7.49
N LYS A 75 -5.95 -7.86 -8.44
CA LYS A 75 -4.86 -7.25 -9.21
C LYS A 75 -4.26 -6.07 -8.44
N GLN A 76 -3.09 -5.61 -8.89
CA GLN A 76 -2.42 -4.44 -8.31
C GLN A 76 -3.30 -3.18 -8.36
N ILE A 77 -4.00 -3.00 -9.49
CA ILE A 77 -4.88 -1.84 -9.69
C ILE A 77 -6.07 -1.84 -8.73
N ASP A 78 -6.59 -3.00 -8.35
CA ASP A 78 -7.74 -3.12 -7.43
C ASP A 78 -7.34 -2.63 -6.03
N VAL A 79 -6.15 -3.06 -5.57
CA VAL A 79 -5.57 -2.62 -4.29
C VAL A 79 -5.27 -1.13 -4.33
N TYR A 80 -4.64 -0.66 -5.40
CA TYR A 80 -4.28 0.75 -5.55
C TYR A 80 -5.50 1.68 -5.51
N ARG A 81 -6.52 1.40 -6.32
CA ARG A 81 -7.74 2.24 -6.40
C ARG A 81 -8.53 2.25 -5.10
N SER A 82 -8.57 1.13 -4.38
CA SER A 82 -9.39 1.03 -3.17
C SER A 82 -8.68 1.59 -1.95
N VAL A 83 -7.36 1.39 -1.83
CA VAL A 83 -6.59 1.72 -0.62
C VAL A 83 -5.82 3.03 -0.79
N VAL A 84 -5.10 3.19 -1.90
CA VAL A 84 -4.09 4.27 -2.05
C VAL A 84 -4.67 5.50 -2.72
N PHE A 85 -5.53 5.33 -3.72
CA PHE A 85 -6.12 6.45 -4.46
C PHE A 85 -6.84 7.47 -3.55
N PRO A 86 -7.66 7.05 -2.56
CA PRO A 86 -8.30 8.01 -1.64
C PRO A 86 -7.29 8.70 -0.71
N ILE A 87 -6.22 8.00 -0.33
CA ILE A 87 -5.14 8.56 0.50
C ILE A 87 -4.36 9.62 -0.28
N LEU A 88 -4.16 9.43 -1.57
CA LEU A 88 -3.44 10.37 -2.42
C LEU A 88 -4.13 11.75 -2.48
N ASP A 89 -5.46 11.79 -2.44
CA ASP A 89 -6.20 13.05 -2.37
C ASP A 89 -5.88 13.84 -1.10
N GLU A 90 -5.82 13.16 0.06
CA GLU A 90 -5.42 13.78 1.33
C GLU A 90 -3.95 14.25 1.29
N VAL A 91 -3.05 13.49 0.66
CA VAL A 91 -1.64 13.91 0.46
C VAL A 91 -1.56 15.19 -0.36
N ILE A 92 -2.30 15.29 -1.46
CA ILE A 92 -2.34 16.51 -2.30
C ILE A 92 -2.95 17.68 -1.54
N MET A 93 -3.87 17.43 -0.61
CA MET A 93 -4.41 18.45 0.32
C MET A 93 -3.42 18.89 1.41
N GLY A 94 -2.22 18.29 1.47
CA GLY A 94 -1.15 18.66 2.40
C GLY A 94 -1.12 17.83 3.69
N TYR A 95 -1.78 16.67 3.75
CA TYR A 95 -1.73 15.77 4.90
C TYR A 95 -0.61 14.72 4.76
N ASN A 96 0.07 14.43 5.88
CA ASN A 96 1.01 13.32 5.95
C ASN A 96 0.26 12.00 6.10
N CYS A 97 0.41 11.11 5.13
CA CYS A 97 -0.21 9.79 5.12
C CYS A 97 0.85 8.68 5.08
N THR A 98 0.51 7.50 5.57
CA THR A 98 1.43 6.35 5.61
C THR A 98 0.69 5.06 5.31
N VAL A 99 1.28 4.23 4.44
CA VAL A 99 0.77 2.90 4.10
C VAL A 99 1.81 1.87 4.49
N PHE A 100 1.41 0.87 5.29
CA PHE A 100 2.27 -0.24 5.68
C PHE A 100 1.85 -1.53 4.98
N ALA A 101 2.84 -2.29 4.50
CA ALA A 101 2.65 -3.68 4.11
C ALA A 101 3.23 -4.59 5.20
N TYR A 102 2.37 -5.39 5.84
CA TYR A 102 2.75 -6.26 6.95
C TYR A 102 2.41 -7.73 6.64
N GLY A 103 3.28 -8.65 7.05
CA GLY A 103 3.08 -10.09 6.85
C GLY A 103 4.39 -10.88 6.84
N GLN A 104 4.27 -12.21 6.77
CA GLN A 104 5.41 -13.12 6.70
C GLN A 104 6.27 -12.88 5.44
N THR A 105 7.54 -13.27 5.47
CA THR A 105 8.40 -13.29 4.27
C THR A 105 7.76 -14.14 3.17
N GLY A 106 7.77 -13.64 1.93
CA GLY A 106 7.18 -14.33 0.78
C GLY A 106 5.65 -14.22 0.65
N THR A 107 4.94 -13.43 1.47
CA THR A 107 3.49 -13.22 1.33
C THR A 107 3.10 -12.10 0.37
N GLY A 108 4.07 -11.39 -0.22
CA GLY A 108 3.82 -10.35 -1.22
C GLY A 108 3.85 -8.91 -0.71
N LYS A 109 4.60 -8.62 0.37
CA LYS A 109 4.84 -7.24 0.86
C LYS A 109 5.49 -6.36 -0.24
N THR A 110 6.68 -6.76 -0.70
CA THR A 110 7.40 -6.09 -1.79
C THR A 110 6.59 -6.07 -3.08
N PHE A 111 5.97 -7.18 -3.45
CA PHE A 111 5.06 -7.24 -4.61
C PHE A 111 3.91 -6.22 -4.50
N THR A 112 3.38 -5.95 -3.31
CA THR A 112 2.33 -4.94 -3.14
C THR A 112 2.88 -3.53 -3.26
N MET A 113 4.01 -3.23 -2.61
CA MET A 113 4.57 -1.88 -2.58
C MET A 113 5.24 -1.49 -3.89
N GLU A 114 6.08 -2.35 -4.47
CA GLU A 114 6.88 -2.06 -5.66
C GLU A 114 6.25 -2.68 -6.91
N GLY A 115 5.80 -3.93 -6.81
CA GLY A 115 5.30 -4.69 -7.95
C GLY A 115 6.39 -5.46 -8.67
N GLU A 116 6.11 -5.84 -9.91
CA GLU A 116 7.03 -6.50 -10.83
C GLU A 116 6.92 -5.84 -12.22
N ARG A 117 7.89 -6.13 -13.09
CA ARG A 117 7.81 -5.74 -14.51
C ARG A 117 7.29 -6.89 -15.33
N THR A 118 6.28 -6.61 -16.15
CA THR A 118 5.82 -7.58 -17.15
C THR A 118 6.97 -7.90 -18.12
N PRO A 119 7.24 -9.19 -18.42
CA PRO A 119 8.29 -9.57 -19.36
C PRO A 119 8.13 -8.96 -20.75
N ASP A 120 9.23 -8.95 -21.51
CA ASP A 120 9.28 -8.57 -22.92
C ASP A 120 8.87 -7.12 -23.23
N GLU A 121 8.95 -6.22 -22.24
CA GLU A 121 8.71 -4.77 -22.39
C GLU A 121 7.36 -4.42 -23.04
N GLN A 122 6.35 -5.27 -22.83
CA GLN A 122 5.03 -5.12 -23.45
C GLN A 122 4.29 -3.85 -23.03
N PHE A 123 4.66 -3.30 -21.86
CA PHE A 123 4.06 -2.11 -21.28
C PHE A 123 5.16 -1.13 -20.88
N THR A 124 4.84 0.17 -20.97
CA THR A 124 5.61 1.21 -20.29
C THR A 124 5.57 0.97 -18.77
N TRP A 125 6.39 1.69 -17.99
CA TRP A 125 6.44 1.45 -16.54
C TRP A 125 5.17 1.97 -15.84
N GLU A 126 4.54 3.00 -16.41
CA GLU A 126 3.30 3.62 -15.93
C GLU A 126 2.08 2.71 -16.15
N GLU A 127 2.03 2.04 -17.31
CA GLU A 127 0.87 1.26 -17.74
C GLU A 127 0.97 -0.22 -17.34
N ASP A 128 2.07 -0.65 -16.74
CA ASP A 128 2.28 -2.05 -16.38
C ASP A 128 1.22 -2.54 -15.38
N PRO A 129 0.46 -3.60 -15.68
CA PRO A 129 -0.51 -4.17 -14.76
C PRO A 129 0.12 -4.74 -13.48
N LEU A 130 1.43 -5.05 -13.49
CA LEU A 130 2.16 -5.57 -12.34
C LEU A 130 2.80 -4.48 -11.47
N ALA A 131 2.79 -3.21 -11.89
CA ALA A 131 3.28 -2.08 -11.09
C ALA A 131 2.54 -2.01 -9.73
N GLY A 132 3.29 -1.84 -8.65
CA GLY A 132 2.79 -1.77 -7.29
C GLY A 132 2.34 -0.37 -6.87
N VAL A 133 2.25 -0.15 -5.56
CA VAL A 133 1.80 1.12 -4.98
C VAL A 133 2.74 2.29 -5.31
N ILE A 134 4.05 2.13 -5.14
CA ILE A 134 5.05 3.19 -5.32
C ILE A 134 5.06 3.76 -6.74
N PRO A 135 5.28 2.96 -7.81
CA PRO A 135 5.32 3.50 -9.18
C PRO A 135 3.99 4.14 -9.58
N ARG A 136 2.84 3.54 -9.22
CA ARG A 136 1.52 4.11 -9.51
C ARG A 136 1.29 5.44 -8.79
N THR A 137 1.73 5.55 -7.54
CA THR A 137 1.63 6.79 -6.76
C THR A 137 2.43 7.91 -7.39
N LEU A 138 3.67 7.63 -7.79
CA LEU A 138 4.51 8.62 -8.47
C LEU A 138 3.86 9.09 -9.77
N HIS A 139 3.42 8.16 -10.61
CA HIS A 139 2.72 8.50 -11.86
C HIS A 139 1.50 9.40 -11.61
N GLN A 140 0.62 9.03 -10.68
CA GLN A 140 -0.59 9.81 -10.39
C GLN A 140 -0.33 11.17 -9.73
N ILE A 141 0.73 11.32 -8.93
CA ILE A 141 1.12 12.62 -8.39
C ILE A 141 1.40 13.59 -9.54
N PHE A 142 2.19 13.17 -10.53
CA PHE A 142 2.52 14.00 -11.67
C PHE A 142 1.29 14.30 -12.55
N GLU A 143 0.41 13.32 -12.78
CA GLU A 143 -0.85 13.55 -13.52
C GLU A 143 -1.72 14.61 -12.81
N LYS A 144 -2.06 14.39 -11.53
CA LYS A 144 -2.96 15.28 -10.79
C LYS A 144 -2.41 16.69 -10.60
N LEU A 145 -1.10 16.83 -10.35
CA LEU A 145 -0.51 18.15 -10.14
C LEU A 145 -0.36 18.94 -11.45
N SER A 146 -0.10 18.26 -12.57
CA SER A 146 0.02 18.90 -13.89
C SER A 146 -1.33 19.42 -14.41
N GLU A 147 -2.43 18.70 -14.14
CA GLU A 147 -3.78 19.12 -14.51
C GLU A 147 -4.25 20.38 -13.78
N ASN A 148 -3.78 20.59 -12.55
CA ASN A 148 -4.22 21.69 -11.70
C ASN A 148 -3.54 23.04 -12.00
N GLY A 149 -2.52 23.07 -12.87
CA GLY A 149 -1.78 24.29 -13.21
C GLY A 149 -0.99 24.90 -12.04
N THR A 150 -0.80 24.14 -10.96
CA THR A 150 -0.06 24.55 -9.76
C THR A 150 1.43 24.31 -9.96
N GLU A 151 2.28 25.21 -9.47
CA GLU A 151 3.72 24.93 -9.39
C GLU A 151 4.00 23.90 -8.28
N PHE A 152 4.74 22.85 -8.61
CA PHE A 152 5.06 21.79 -7.65
C PHE A 152 6.49 21.29 -7.79
N SER A 153 7.01 20.72 -6.71
CA SER A 153 8.25 19.94 -6.71
C SER A 153 8.01 18.64 -5.97
N VAL A 154 8.49 17.53 -6.54
CA VAL A 154 8.40 16.20 -5.94
C VAL A 154 9.81 15.78 -5.53
N LYS A 155 9.96 15.33 -4.28
CA LYS A 155 11.20 14.76 -3.74
C LYS A 155 10.91 13.37 -3.21
N VAL A 156 11.86 12.46 -3.39
CA VAL A 156 11.78 11.09 -2.91
C VAL A 156 13.03 10.76 -2.11
N SER A 157 12.86 9.96 -1.08
CA SER A 157 13.95 9.30 -0.34
C SER A 157 13.55 7.84 -0.14
N LEU A 158 14.54 6.95 -0.12
CA LEU A 158 14.31 5.53 0.13
C LEU A 158 15.32 5.07 1.18
N LEU A 159 14.83 4.84 2.39
CA LEU A 159 15.66 4.44 3.53
C LEU A 159 15.41 2.97 3.86
N GLU A 160 16.48 2.25 4.14
CA GLU A 160 16.43 0.90 4.71
C GLU A 160 16.86 0.94 6.18
N ILE A 161 16.12 0.22 7.02
CA ILE A 161 16.48 -0.04 8.42
C ILE A 161 16.83 -1.52 8.51
N TYR A 162 18.10 -1.82 8.74
CA TYR A 162 18.59 -3.18 8.89
C TYR A 162 19.51 -3.28 10.10
N ASN A 163 19.21 -4.21 11.01
CA ASN A 163 19.96 -4.40 12.26
C ASN A 163 20.13 -3.10 13.07
N GLU A 164 19.06 -2.30 13.18
CA GLU A 164 19.04 -0.98 13.84
C GLU A 164 19.97 0.07 13.21
N GLU A 165 20.50 -0.17 12.00
CA GLU A 165 21.28 0.79 11.21
C GLU A 165 20.45 1.33 10.04
N LEU A 166 20.63 2.62 9.71
CA LEU A 166 19.91 3.30 8.64
C LEU A 166 20.81 3.47 7.40
N PHE A 167 20.29 3.13 6.23
CA PHE A 167 20.97 3.24 4.94
C PHE A 167 20.14 4.06 3.94
N ASP A 168 20.76 4.96 3.20
CA ASP A 168 20.14 5.66 2.07
C ASP A 168 20.32 4.84 0.79
N LEU A 169 19.23 4.26 0.28
CA LEU A 169 19.24 3.46 -0.93
C LEU A 169 19.30 4.29 -2.23
N LEU A 170 19.18 5.62 -2.14
CA LEU A 170 19.32 6.54 -3.28
C LEU A 170 20.64 7.33 -3.26
N SER A 171 21.51 7.08 -2.27
CA SER A 171 22.83 7.73 -2.24
C SER A 171 23.64 7.34 -3.48
N THR A 172 24.19 8.35 -4.15
CA THR A 172 25.07 8.17 -5.33
C THR A 172 26.55 8.06 -4.94
N GLY A 173 26.86 8.02 -3.64
CA GLY A 173 28.22 7.83 -3.16
C GLY A 173 28.72 6.42 -3.46
N ASP A 174 30.05 6.28 -3.56
CA ASP A 174 30.68 4.96 -3.80
C ASP A 174 30.54 4.02 -2.58
N ASP A 175 30.28 4.58 -1.39
CA ASP A 175 30.16 3.82 -0.14
C ASP A 175 28.70 3.51 0.22
N VAL A 176 28.24 2.34 -0.21
CA VAL A 176 26.89 1.81 0.10
C VAL A 176 26.75 1.40 1.58
N THR A 177 27.83 1.48 2.37
CA THR A 177 27.83 1.13 3.80
C THR A 177 27.75 2.35 4.72
N GLU A 178 27.67 3.56 4.15
CA GLU A 178 27.51 4.79 4.92
C GLU A 178 26.20 4.76 5.72
N ARG A 179 26.32 5.01 7.03
CA ARG A 179 25.21 4.90 7.98
C ARG A 179 24.68 6.27 8.31
N LEU A 180 23.38 6.45 8.14
CA LEU A 180 22.72 7.70 8.50
C LEU A 180 22.60 7.83 10.03
N GLN A 181 22.66 9.07 10.50
CA GLN A 181 22.48 9.40 11.92
C GLN A 181 21.11 10.01 12.14
N LEU A 182 20.43 9.61 13.20
CA LEU A 182 19.10 10.09 13.54
C LEU A 182 19.18 11.11 14.69
N PHE A 183 18.59 12.28 14.48
CA PHE A 183 18.52 13.37 15.45
C PHE A 183 17.07 13.79 15.70
N ASP A 184 16.75 14.28 16.90
CA ASP A 184 15.44 14.86 17.20
C ASP A 184 15.23 16.18 16.42
N ASP A 185 14.04 16.38 15.84
CA ASP A 185 13.72 17.64 15.16
C ASP A 185 13.38 18.74 16.19
N PRO A 186 14.17 19.83 16.30
CA PRO A 186 13.90 20.90 17.25
C PRO A 186 12.58 21.65 16.97
N ARG A 187 12.04 21.54 15.76
CA ARG A 187 10.80 22.21 15.33
C ARG A 187 9.56 21.32 15.50
N ASN A 188 9.74 20.00 15.60
CA ASN A 188 8.65 19.04 15.71
C ASN A 188 8.97 17.98 16.76
N LYS A 189 8.29 18.03 17.91
CA LYS A 189 8.50 17.10 19.04
C LYS A 189 8.24 15.61 18.72
N ARG A 190 7.60 15.31 17.59
CA ARG A 190 7.36 13.94 17.11
C ARG A 190 8.14 13.61 15.84
N GLY A 191 8.97 14.53 15.37
CA GLY A 191 9.75 14.41 14.15
C GLY A 191 11.21 14.08 14.46
N VAL A 192 11.86 13.49 13.47
CA VAL A 192 13.30 13.19 13.48
C VAL A 192 13.89 13.74 12.19
N VAL A 193 15.17 14.11 12.24
CA VAL A 193 15.98 14.48 11.08
C VAL A 193 17.03 13.39 10.91
N VAL A 194 17.14 12.92 9.67
CA VAL A 194 18.11 11.92 9.22
C VAL A 194 18.98 12.57 8.16
#